data_AF-A0A820CPJ7-F1
#
_entry.id   AF-A0A820CPJ7-F1
#
_cell.length_a   1.000
_cell.length_b   1.000
_cell.length_c   1.000
_cell.angle_alpha   90.00
_cell.angle_beta   90.00
_cell.angle_gamma   90.00
#
_symmetry.space_group_name_H-M   'P 1'
#
loop_
_entity.id
_entity.type
_entity.pdbx_description
1 polymer ?
#
loop_
_entity_poly.entity_id
_entity_poly.type
_entity_poly.pdbx_seq_one_letter_code
_entity_poly.pdbx_strand_id
1 'polypeptide(L)'
;MKLTQLLCFLVILVDVCDSRRRVTTTSTTTTTLPPTTTTTTTTPPPPSPTTTVTTTQALNTSDPLALSRLESIKNSVNELSLLSKTVPSDFIFDFDKAVTGVSLSNGGRTVAATVANFPGLINHGIAMTVGFLGPCGINLPHTHPRATEINFSVDGDFQVGFYQENGATFIMNEVHKNQVAVFPRGAIHFEQ
;
A
#
# COMPACT_ATOMS: atom_id res chain seq x y z
N MET A 1 -5.92 -28.03 7.22
CA MET A 1 -5.77 -26.56 7.27
C MET A 1 -4.48 -26.19 6.57
N LYS A 2 -4.53 -25.64 5.34
CA LYS A 2 -3.36 -24.95 4.80
C LYS A 2 -3.22 -23.67 5.62
N LEU A 3 -2.14 -23.56 6.39
CA LEU A 3 -1.76 -22.31 7.04
C LEU A 3 -1.48 -21.33 5.90
N THR A 4 -2.45 -20.47 5.57
CA THR A 4 -2.27 -19.46 4.53
C THR A 4 -1.13 -18.56 5.01
N GLN A 5 0.06 -18.77 4.48
CA GLN A 5 1.22 -17.96 4.81
C GLN A 5 0.96 -16.58 4.23
N LEU A 6 0.68 -15.62 5.11
CA LEU A 6 0.60 -14.22 4.71
C LEU A 6 1.98 -13.87 4.13
N LEU A 7 2.02 -13.38 2.90
CA LEU A 7 3.25 -12.88 2.31
C LEU A 7 3.20 -11.36 2.36
N CYS A 8 4.14 -10.76 3.07
CA CYS A 8 4.36 -9.32 3.04
C CYS A 8 5.34 -9.03 1.92
N PHE A 9 4.99 -8.13 1.01
CA PHE A 9 5.91 -7.60 0.03
C PHE A 9 6.29 -6.19 0.44
N LEU A 10 7.57 -5.93 0.69
CA LEU A 10 8.07 -4.58 0.83
C LEU A 10 8.83 -4.23 -0.45
N VAL A 11 8.52 -3.10 -1.05
CA VAL A 11 9.30 -2.53 -2.14
C VAL A 11 9.95 -1.27 -1.62
N ILE A 12 11.26 -1.17 -1.73
CA ILE A 12 11.99 -0.01 -1.24
C ILE A 12 12.52 0.80 -2.41
N LEU A 13 12.22 2.10 -2.34
CA LEU A 13 12.89 3.16 -3.06
C LEU A 13 13.74 3.92 -2.04
N VAL A 14 15.05 3.89 -2.24
CA VAL A 14 16.02 4.63 -1.44
C VAL A 14 16.59 5.75 -2.28
N ASP A 15 16.61 6.95 -1.70
CA ASP A 15 17.49 8.00 -2.19
C ASP A 15 18.87 7.81 -1.54
N VAL A 16 19.91 7.65 -2.36
CA VAL A 16 21.23 7.16 -1.91
C VAL A 16 21.80 8.05 -0.79
N CYS A 17 22.25 7.43 0.31
CA CYS A 17 23.08 8.07 1.34
C CYS A 17 24.45 8.46 0.78
N ASP A 18 24.51 9.49 -0.07
CA ASP A 18 25.77 10.14 -0.42
C ASP A 18 26.13 11.12 0.70
N SER A 19 26.98 10.67 1.61
CA SER A 19 27.58 11.50 2.67
C SER A 19 28.36 12.73 2.14
N ARG A 20 28.48 12.91 0.81
CA ARG A 20 29.21 14.02 0.16
C ARG A 20 28.35 15.01 -0.63
N ARG A 21 27.02 14.87 -0.74
CA ARG A 21 26.18 15.84 -1.50
C ARG A 21 25.51 16.90 -0.63
N ARG A 22 26.07 18.10 -0.66
CA ARG A 22 25.47 19.34 -0.13
C ARG A 22 24.33 19.81 -1.04
N VAL A 23 23.09 19.49 -0.69
CA VAL A 23 21.90 19.98 -1.42
C VAL A 23 21.81 21.50 -1.27
N THR A 24 21.94 22.21 -2.39
CA THR A 24 21.67 23.65 -2.50
C THR A 24 20.28 23.81 -3.08
N THR A 25 19.29 24.05 -2.23
CA THR A 25 17.89 24.22 -2.63
C THR A 25 17.63 25.69 -2.97
N THR A 26 17.39 26.00 -4.24
CA THR A 26 16.89 27.32 -4.68
C THR A 26 15.37 27.24 -4.79
N SER A 27 14.68 27.95 -3.90
CA SER A 27 13.23 28.11 -3.90
C SER A 27 12.80 29.09 -5.00
N THR A 28 11.85 28.68 -5.85
CA THR A 28 11.15 29.62 -6.75
C THR A 28 9.67 29.58 -6.41
N THR A 29 9.21 30.68 -5.81
CA THR A 29 7.81 30.97 -5.51
C THR A 29 7.14 31.49 -6.78
N THR A 30 5.98 30.96 -7.17
CA THR A 30 5.13 31.60 -8.19
C THR A 30 3.70 31.65 -7.71
N THR A 31 3.24 32.89 -7.55
CA THR A 31 1.91 33.34 -7.12
C THR A 31 1.05 33.57 -8.35
N THR A 32 -0.17 33.03 -8.42
CA THR A 32 -1.23 33.53 -9.33
C THR A 32 -2.64 33.37 -8.74
N LEU A 33 -3.50 34.33 -9.07
CA LEU A 33 -4.79 34.70 -8.47
C LEU A 33 -5.96 33.71 -8.70
N PRO A 34 -7.06 33.82 -7.92
CA PRO A 34 -8.25 32.95 -7.95
C PRO A 34 -9.39 33.55 -8.85
N PRO A 35 -10.61 32.96 -8.95
CA PRO A 35 -11.24 32.49 -10.19
C PRO A 35 -12.36 33.41 -10.72
N THR A 36 -12.84 33.16 -11.95
CA THR A 36 -14.03 33.84 -12.52
C THR A 36 -15.17 32.85 -12.73
N THR A 37 -16.31 33.14 -12.10
CA THR A 37 -17.58 32.42 -12.14
C THR A 37 -18.33 32.70 -13.43
N THR A 38 -18.96 31.70 -14.04
CA THR A 38 -20.02 31.91 -15.04
C THR A 38 -21.15 30.91 -14.81
N THR A 39 -22.30 31.48 -14.49
CA THR A 39 -23.60 30.84 -14.25
C THR A 39 -24.24 30.45 -15.57
N THR A 40 -24.66 29.20 -15.73
CA THR A 40 -25.65 28.81 -16.74
C THR A 40 -26.70 27.90 -16.11
N THR A 41 -27.95 28.27 -16.37
CA THR A 41 -29.19 27.72 -15.81
C THR A 41 -29.80 26.82 -16.88
N THR A 42 -30.02 25.53 -16.61
CA THR A 42 -30.84 24.67 -17.48
C THR A 42 -31.70 23.70 -16.67
N THR A 43 -32.98 23.72 -17.00
CA THR A 43 -34.17 23.09 -16.40
C THR A 43 -34.25 21.56 -16.59
N PRO A 44 -35.03 20.84 -15.75
CA PRO A 44 -35.06 19.37 -15.72
C PRO A 44 -36.04 18.76 -16.76
N PRO A 45 -35.73 17.58 -17.34
CA PRO A 45 -36.67 16.82 -18.15
C PRO A 45 -37.53 15.82 -17.32
N PRO A 46 -38.73 15.44 -17.82
CA PRO A 46 -39.75 14.66 -17.11
C PRO A 46 -39.50 13.13 -17.14
N PRO A 47 -40.18 12.31 -16.30
CA PRO A 47 -39.88 10.89 -16.11
C PRO A 47 -40.78 9.90 -16.88
N SER A 48 -40.26 8.66 -17.06
CA SER A 48 -40.92 7.33 -17.23
C SER A 48 -40.55 6.60 -18.55
N PRO A 49 -40.48 5.24 -18.62
CA PRO A 49 -41.18 4.24 -17.80
C PRO A 49 -40.33 3.11 -17.19
N THR A 50 -40.97 2.41 -16.25
CA THR A 50 -40.55 1.23 -15.49
C THR A 50 -39.98 0.10 -16.34
N THR A 51 -38.73 -0.28 -16.07
CA THR A 51 -38.16 -1.56 -16.49
C THR A 51 -37.94 -2.42 -15.26
N THR A 52 -38.48 -3.64 -15.28
CA THR A 52 -38.31 -4.67 -14.25
C THR A 52 -36.82 -4.97 -14.05
N VAL A 53 -36.24 -4.49 -12.96
CA VAL A 53 -34.87 -4.82 -12.54
C VAL A 53 -34.94 -6.00 -11.58
N THR A 54 -34.50 -7.16 -12.05
CA THR A 54 -34.00 -8.26 -11.21
C THR A 54 -33.07 -7.65 -10.16
N THR A 55 -33.37 -7.85 -8.88
CA THR A 55 -32.62 -7.27 -7.76
C THR A 55 -31.20 -7.85 -7.67
N THR A 56 -30.29 -7.42 -8.53
CA THR A 56 -28.90 -7.20 -8.10
C THR A 56 -28.98 -6.09 -7.07
N GLN A 57 -28.78 -6.42 -5.79
CA GLN A 57 -28.54 -5.40 -4.77
C GLN A 57 -27.37 -4.54 -5.27
N ALA A 58 -27.67 -3.31 -5.68
CA ALA A 58 -26.65 -2.31 -5.93
C ALA A 58 -25.93 -2.12 -4.59
N LEU A 59 -24.66 -2.51 -4.54
CA LEU A 59 -23.79 -2.25 -3.41
C LEU A 59 -23.86 -0.73 -3.15
N ASN A 60 -24.29 -0.30 -1.97
CA ASN A 60 -24.19 1.11 -1.60
C ASN A 60 -22.70 1.47 -1.51
N THR A 61 -22.15 2.05 -2.57
CA THR A 61 -20.72 2.34 -2.78
C THR A 61 -20.27 3.69 -2.23
N SER A 62 -20.99 4.29 -1.27
CA SER A 62 -20.67 5.63 -0.78
C SER A 62 -19.34 5.71 -0.04
N ASP A 63 -18.84 4.58 0.48
CA ASP A 63 -17.49 4.44 1.03
C ASP A 63 -16.90 3.07 0.61
N PRO A 64 -15.85 3.05 -0.23
CA PRO A 64 -15.23 1.80 -0.69
C PRO A 64 -14.60 0.98 0.46
N LEU A 65 -14.29 1.61 1.60
CA LEU A 65 -13.67 0.98 2.76
C LEU A 65 -14.63 0.79 3.94
N ALA A 66 -15.94 0.98 3.73
CA ALA A 66 -16.95 0.75 4.76
C ALA A 66 -16.79 -0.66 5.36
N LEU A 67 -16.72 -0.76 6.70
CA LEU A 67 -16.47 -2.03 7.38
C LEU A 67 -17.47 -3.13 7.00
N SER A 68 -18.77 -2.79 6.90
CA SER A 68 -19.83 -3.71 6.48
C SER A 68 -19.60 -4.27 5.07
N ARG A 69 -19.09 -3.43 4.16
CA ARG A 69 -18.71 -3.85 2.81
C ARG A 69 -17.52 -4.80 2.85
N LEU A 70 -16.43 -4.43 3.56
CA LEU A 70 -15.24 -5.27 3.67
C LEU A 70 -15.53 -6.62 4.32
N GLU A 71 -16.39 -6.66 5.33
CA GLU A 71 -16.89 -7.89 5.95
C GLU A 71 -17.70 -8.73 4.96
N SER A 72 -18.56 -8.11 4.15
CA SER A 72 -19.32 -8.84 3.12
C SER A 72 -18.42 -9.51 2.08
N ILE A 73 -17.31 -8.85 1.70
CA ILE A 73 -16.30 -9.38 0.77
C ILE A 73 -15.54 -10.54 1.44
N LYS A 74 -15.08 -10.36 2.69
CA LYS A 74 -14.39 -11.39 3.49
C LYS A 74 -15.21 -12.67 3.64
N ASN A 75 -16.51 -12.54 3.87
CA ASN A 75 -17.44 -13.66 4.06
C ASN A 75 -17.89 -14.32 2.74
N SER A 76 -17.19 -14.10 1.64
CA SER A 76 -17.50 -14.76 0.36
C SER A 76 -17.13 -16.25 0.42
N VAL A 77 -18.05 -17.09 -0.05
CA VAL A 77 -17.91 -18.56 0.00
C VAL A 77 -16.90 -19.10 -1.01
N ASN A 78 -16.62 -18.34 -2.07
CA ASN A 78 -15.66 -18.65 -3.12
C ASN A 78 -15.27 -17.36 -3.86
N GLU A 79 -14.33 -17.49 -4.79
CA GLU A 79 -13.81 -16.36 -5.57
C GLU A 79 -14.90 -15.67 -6.41
N LEU A 80 -15.80 -16.43 -7.03
CA LEU A 80 -16.87 -15.85 -7.84
C LEU A 80 -17.80 -14.95 -7.01
N SER A 81 -18.13 -15.38 -5.78
CA SER A 81 -18.91 -14.58 -4.85
C SER A 81 -18.14 -13.34 -4.36
N LEU A 82 -16.82 -13.41 -4.26
CA LEU A 82 -15.98 -12.27 -3.91
C LEU A 82 -16.00 -11.24 -5.04
N LEU A 83 -15.72 -11.68 -6.26
CA LEU A 83 -15.71 -10.85 -7.47
C LEU A 83 -17.07 -10.20 -7.75
N SER A 84 -18.18 -10.86 -7.39
CA SER A 84 -19.52 -10.24 -7.51
C SER A 84 -19.79 -9.09 -6.53
N LYS A 85 -18.96 -8.93 -5.48
CA LYS A 85 -19.09 -7.89 -4.44
C LYS A 85 -18.04 -6.80 -4.55
N THR A 86 -17.10 -6.94 -5.49
CA THR A 86 -16.04 -5.96 -5.77
C THR A 86 -16.31 -5.24 -7.09
N VAL A 87 -15.59 -4.16 -7.31
CA VAL A 87 -15.55 -3.39 -8.55
C VAL A 87 -14.10 -3.33 -9.07
N PRO A 88 -13.86 -3.06 -10.36
CA PRO A 88 -12.50 -3.06 -10.91
C PRO A 88 -11.50 -2.19 -10.15
N SER A 89 -11.93 -1.05 -9.60
CA SER A 89 -11.07 -0.16 -8.82
C SER A 89 -10.63 -0.73 -7.48
N ASP A 90 -11.31 -1.74 -6.94
CA ASP A 90 -10.88 -2.41 -5.69
C ASP A 90 -9.57 -3.20 -5.84
N PHE A 91 -9.13 -3.43 -7.09
CA PHE A 91 -7.95 -4.23 -7.43
C PHE A 91 -6.74 -3.38 -7.84
N ILE A 92 -6.85 -2.05 -7.73
CA ILE A 92 -5.75 -1.11 -8.00
C ILE A 92 -5.49 -0.28 -6.73
N PHE A 93 -4.24 -0.27 -6.28
CA PHE A 93 -3.79 0.57 -5.17
C PHE A 93 -2.68 1.50 -5.66
N ASP A 94 -2.91 2.81 -5.56
CA ASP A 94 -1.96 3.85 -5.95
C ASP A 94 -1.15 4.31 -4.71
N PHE A 95 0.10 3.85 -4.59
CA PHE A 95 0.99 4.17 -3.47
C PHE A 95 1.42 5.65 -3.44
N ASP A 96 1.35 6.36 -4.56
CA ASP A 96 1.68 7.78 -4.64
C ASP A 96 0.52 8.66 -4.15
N LYS A 97 -0.72 8.19 -4.34
CA LYS A 97 -1.95 8.89 -3.92
C LYS A 97 -2.59 8.34 -2.65
N ALA A 98 -1.95 7.38 -1.97
CA ALA A 98 -2.49 6.78 -0.76
C ALA A 98 -2.64 7.79 0.38
N VAL A 99 -3.83 7.84 0.98
CA VAL A 99 -4.15 8.67 2.17
C VAL A 99 -4.28 7.85 3.45
N THR A 100 -4.21 6.52 3.35
CA THR A 100 -4.25 5.58 4.49
C THR A 100 -3.02 4.68 4.46
N GLY A 101 -2.65 4.10 5.61
CA GLY A 101 -1.46 3.26 5.71
C GLY A 101 -0.14 4.01 5.53
N VAL A 102 -0.17 5.35 5.55
CA VAL A 102 1.02 6.20 5.43
C VAL A 102 1.65 6.40 6.80
N SER A 103 2.92 6.07 6.94
CA SER A 103 3.74 6.39 8.11
C SER A 103 4.86 7.34 7.70
N LEU A 104 5.04 8.44 8.43
CA LEU A 104 6.05 9.46 8.15
C LEU A 104 7.11 9.46 9.26
N SER A 105 8.37 9.65 8.87
CA SER A 105 9.48 9.82 9.78
C SER A 105 10.55 10.72 9.17
N ASN A 106 11.56 11.09 9.95
CA ASN A 106 12.73 11.81 9.44
C ASN A 106 13.55 10.96 8.45
N GLY A 107 13.47 9.62 8.54
CA GLY A 107 14.18 8.70 7.64
C GLY A 107 13.44 8.42 6.33
N GLY A 108 12.24 8.99 6.13
CA GLY A 108 11.42 8.76 4.95
C GLY A 108 9.97 8.45 5.28
N ARG A 109 9.24 7.87 4.33
CA ARG A 109 7.85 7.42 4.51
C ARG A 109 7.67 5.97 4.11
N THR A 110 6.69 5.29 4.71
CA THR A 110 6.19 4.01 4.23
C THR A 110 4.71 4.10 3.93
N VAL A 111 4.25 3.34 2.94
CA VAL A 111 2.84 3.25 2.55
C VAL A 111 2.43 1.79 2.50
N ALA A 112 1.59 1.36 3.44
CA ALA A 112 1.12 -0.02 3.55
C ALA A 112 -0.26 -0.21 2.92
N ALA A 113 -0.35 -1.17 2.01
CA ALA A 113 -1.57 -1.74 1.46
C ALA A 113 -1.87 -3.07 2.16
N THR A 114 -2.98 -3.10 2.90
CA THR A 114 -3.46 -4.25 3.67
C THR A 114 -4.95 -4.47 3.40
N VAL A 115 -5.50 -5.58 3.89
CA VAL A 115 -6.96 -5.85 3.79
C VAL A 115 -7.85 -4.78 4.46
N ALA A 116 -7.27 -3.83 5.20
CA ALA A 116 -7.99 -2.72 5.80
C ALA A 116 -8.20 -1.54 4.85
N ASN A 117 -7.32 -1.35 3.86
CA ASN A 117 -7.37 -0.22 2.93
C ASN A 117 -7.26 -0.59 1.45
N PHE A 118 -7.07 -1.87 1.14
CA PHE A 118 -7.03 -2.39 -0.22
C PHE A 118 -7.92 -3.66 -0.32
N PRO A 119 -9.21 -3.52 -0.70
CA PRO A 119 -10.16 -4.63 -0.69
C PRO A 119 -9.75 -5.80 -1.59
N GLY A 120 -9.02 -5.55 -2.68
CA GLY A 120 -8.48 -6.59 -3.56
C GLY A 120 -7.54 -7.60 -2.88
N LEU A 121 -7.04 -7.30 -1.67
CA LEU A 121 -6.22 -8.25 -0.90
C LEU A 121 -7.02 -9.27 -0.10
N ILE A 122 -8.32 -9.05 0.08
CA ILE A 122 -9.17 -9.93 0.90
C ILE A 122 -9.14 -11.35 0.32
N ASN A 123 -8.88 -12.34 1.17
CA ASN A 123 -8.75 -13.76 0.84
C ASN A 123 -7.58 -14.15 -0.10
N HIS A 124 -6.66 -13.24 -0.41
CA HIS A 124 -5.50 -13.53 -1.27
C HIS A 124 -4.21 -13.86 -0.50
N GLY A 125 -4.16 -13.58 0.81
CA GLY A 125 -3.02 -13.95 1.65
C GLY A 125 -1.74 -13.15 1.36
N ILE A 126 -1.87 -11.95 0.80
CA ILE A 126 -0.75 -11.04 0.53
C ILE A 126 -1.04 -9.65 1.10
N ALA A 127 0.02 -8.92 1.40
CA ALA A 127 0.01 -7.49 1.70
C ALA A 127 1.23 -6.84 1.04
N MET A 128 1.20 -5.54 0.83
CA MET A 128 2.30 -4.83 0.20
C MET A 128 2.57 -3.51 0.89
N THR A 129 3.83 -3.17 1.09
CA THR A 129 4.27 -1.86 1.58
C THR A 129 5.26 -1.30 0.58
N VAL A 130 5.21 0.01 0.34
CA VAL A 130 6.27 0.73 -0.38
C VAL A 130 6.98 1.65 0.59
N GLY A 131 8.28 1.44 0.77
CA GLY A 131 9.18 2.28 1.56
C GLY A 131 9.85 3.32 0.65
N PHE A 132 9.77 4.58 1.04
CA PHE A 132 10.48 5.70 0.42
C PHE A 132 11.48 6.19 1.47
N LEU A 133 12.63 5.55 1.54
CA LEU A 133 13.67 5.88 2.51
C LEU A 133 14.55 6.99 1.95
N GLY A 134 14.74 8.03 2.76
CA GLY A 134 15.70 9.09 2.44
C GLY A 134 17.14 8.64 2.68
N PRO A 135 18.12 9.49 2.34
CA PRO A 135 19.53 9.25 2.62
C PRO A 135 19.75 8.93 4.09
N CYS A 136 20.33 7.76 4.35
CA CYS A 136 20.67 7.29 5.69
C CYS A 136 19.43 7.08 6.59
N GLY A 137 18.24 6.99 5.98
CA GLY A 137 17.01 6.60 6.63
C GLY A 137 17.05 5.13 7.04
N ILE A 138 16.28 4.78 8.06
CA ILE A 138 16.19 3.40 8.53
C ILE A 138 14.71 3.05 8.71
N ASN A 139 14.30 1.92 8.16
CA ASN A 139 13.09 1.26 8.61
C ASN A 139 13.44 0.48 9.88
N LEU A 140 12.97 0.98 11.01
CA LEU A 140 13.43 0.54 12.33
C LEU A 140 13.25 -0.98 12.53
N PRO A 141 14.09 -1.61 13.39
CA PRO A 141 13.95 -3.02 13.72
C PRO A 141 12.52 -3.40 14.12
N HIS A 142 11.89 -4.28 13.35
CA HIS A 142 10.51 -4.70 13.54
C HIS A 142 10.33 -6.18 13.17
N THR A 143 9.11 -6.71 13.31
CA THR A 143 8.78 -8.11 13.02
C THR A 143 7.42 -8.25 12.35
N HIS A 144 7.27 -9.32 11.58
CA HIS A 144 6.00 -9.76 11.00
C HIS A 144 5.61 -11.14 11.58
N PRO A 145 4.79 -11.18 12.66
CA PRO A 145 4.49 -12.43 13.38
C PRO A 145 3.77 -13.49 12.53
N ARG A 146 3.09 -13.06 11.46
CA ARG A 146 2.27 -13.93 10.61
C ARG A 146 2.75 -14.01 9.16
N ALA A 147 3.78 -13.25 8.79
CA ALA A 147 4.22 -13.16 7.40
C ALA A 147 5.73 -13.33 7.23
N THR A 148 6.11 -13.99 6.14
CA THR A 148 7.45 -13.84 5.57
C THR A 148 7.45 -12.54 4.77
N GLU A 149 8.57 -11.83 4.75
CA GLU A 149 8.74 -10.68 3.90
C GLU A 149 9.69 -10.97 2.73
N ILE A 150 9.35 -10.43 1.57
CA ILE A 150 10.24 -10.29 0.43
C ILE A 150 10.42 -8.80 0.19
N ASN A 151 11.67 -8.36 0.14
CA ASN A 151 12.03 -6.95 -0.04
C ASN A 151 12.77 -6.73 -1.35
N PHE A 152 12.23 -5.90 -2.25
CA PHE A 152 12.80 -5.64 -3.58
C PHE A 152 13.28 -4.19 -3.72
N SER A 153 14.52 -4.01 -4.15
CA SER A 153 15.08 -2.68 -4.43
C SER A 153 14.68 -2.18 -5.81
N VAL A 154 13.90 -1.10 -5.88
CA VAL A 154 13.52 -0.44 -7.14
C VAL A 154 14.53 0.62 -7.55
N ASP A 155 14.95 1.45 -6.59
CA ASP A 155 15.90 2.52 -6.82
C ASP A 155 16.74 2.74 -5.57
N GLY A 156 18.05 2.87 -5.75
CA GLY A 156 19.02 2.95 -4.65
C GLY A 156 19.50 1.60 -4.11
N ASP A 157 20.41 1.70 -3.15
CA ASP A 157 21.04 0.58 -2.46
C ASP A 157 20.77 0.72 -0.97
N PHE A 158 20.58 -0.39 -0.27
CA PHE A 158 20.38 -0.42 1.18
C PHE A 158 20.99 -1.67 1.81
N GLN A 159 21.28 -1.59 3.09
CA GLN A 159 21.64 -2.71 3.93
C GLN A 159 20.39 -3.31 4.57
N VAL A 160 20.37 -4.63 4.64
CA VAL A 160 19.36 -5.37 5.39
C VAL A 160 20.02 -6.18 6.47
N GLY A 161 19.32 -6.33 7.59
CA GLY A 161 19.74 -7.20 8.67
C GLY A 161 18.57 -7.91 9.30
N PHE A 162 18.75 -9.18 9.69
CA PHE A 162 17.75 -9.89 10.46
C PHE A 162 18.33 -10.93 11.43
N TYR A 163 17.55 -11.19 12.46
CA TYR A 163 17.83 -12.18 13.49
C TYR A 163 16.57 -12.99 13.82
N GLN A 164 16.73 -14.30 13.96
CA GLN A 164 15.70 -15.20 14.49
C GLN A 164 16.04 -15.55 15.94
N GLU A 165 15.03 -15.71 16.79
CA GLU A 165 15.19 -16.17 18.17
C GLU A 165 15.94 -17.52 18.29
N ASN A 166 16.21 -17.95 19.53
CA ASN A 166 16.85 -19.24 19.85
C ASN A 166 18.29 -19.39 19.36
N GLY A 167 19.07 -18.31 19.36
CA GLY A 167 20.51 -18.37 19.09
C GLY A 167 20.87 -18.47 17.61
N ALA A 168 19.95 -18.11 16.71
CA ALA A 168 20.25 -18.08 15.28
C ALA A 168 21.39 -17.12 14.95
N THR A 169 22.07 -17.33 13.83
CA THR A 169 23.10 -16.39 13.37
C THR A 169 22.44 -15.11 12.87
N PHE A 170 23.05 -13.96 13.19
CA PHE A 170 22.65 -12.68 12.62
C PHE A 170 23.10 -12.60 11.16
N ILE A 171 22.18 -12.25 10.26
CA ILE A 171 22.43 -12.15 8.82
C ILE A 171 22.38 -10.69 8.41
N MET A 172 23.39 -10.24 7.66
CA MET A 172 23.53 -8.89 7.12
C MET A 172 23.94 -8.96 5.66
N ASN A 173 23.27 -8.20 4.80
CA ASN A 173 23.62 -8.10 3.38
C ASN A 173 23.43 -6.67 2.87
N GLU A 174 24.15 -6.33 1.80
CA GLU A 174 23.83 -5.19 0.95
C GLU A 174 22.88 -5.65 -0.18
N VAL A 175 21.85 -4.85 -0.43
CA VAL A 175 20.85 -5.05 -1.48
C VAL A 175 20.95 -3.88 -2.43
N HIS A 176 21.42 -4.15 -3.64
CA HIS A 176 21.52 -3.16 -4.70
C HIS A 176 20.25 -3.10 -5.54
N LYS A 177 20.13 -2.06 -6.36
CA LYS A 177 19.04 -1.92 -7.34
C LYS A 177 18.75 -3.23 -8.10
N ASN A 178 17.46 -3.56 -8.21
CA ASN A 178 16.93 -4.79 -8.82
C ASN A 178 17.33 -6.10 -8.13
N GLN A 179 17.79 -6.04 -6.87
CA GLN A 179 18.00 -7.23 -6.04
C GLN A 179 16.87 -7.41 -5.04
N VAL A 180 16.83 -8.60 -4.44
CA VAL A 180 15.79 -9.02 -3.51
C VAL A 180 16.40 -9.61 -2.24
N ALA A 181 15.83 -9.28 -1.09
CA ALA A 181 16.09 -9.91 0.19
C ALA A 181 14.84 -10.63 0.70
N VAL A 182 15.04 -11.65 1.55
CA VAL A 182 13.97 -12.40 2.20
C VAL A 182 14.16 -12.32 3.71
N PHE A 183 13.08 -12.04 4.43
CA PHE A 183 13.04 -12.10 5.89
C PHE A 183 12.10 -13.23 6.34
N PRO A 184 12.61 -14.23 7.09
CA PRO A 184 11.79 -15.31 7.60
C PRO A 184 10.64 -14.82 8.49
N ARG A 185 9.55 -15.59 8.54
CA ARG A 185 8.40 -15.24 9.38
C ARG A 185 8.81 -15.07 10.84
N GLY A 186 8.41 -13.95 11.42
CA GLY A 186 8.67 -13.62 12.82
C GLY A 186 10.09 -13.14 13.12
N ALA A 187 11.00 -13.13 12.15
CA ALA A 187 12.34 -12.59 12.33
C ALA A 187 12.28 -11.08 12.67
N ILE A 188 13.13 -10.65 13.59
CA ILE A 188 13.37 -9.22 13.81
C ILE A 188 14.29 -8.76 12.68
N HIS A 189 13.90 -7.73 11.92
CA HIS A 189 14.66 -7.24 10.77
C HIS A 189 14.55 -5.72 10.59
N PHE A 190 15.47 -5.16 9.80
CA PHE A 190 15.54 -3.74 9.45
C PHE A 190 16.12 -3.53 8.04
N GLU A 191 15.97 -2.31 7.54
CA GLU A 191 16.52 -1.82 6.27
C GLU A 191 17.11 -0.42 6.45
N GLN A 192 18.30 -0.15 5.91
CA GLN A 192 19.03 1.11 6.05
C GLN A 192 19.77 1.54 4.78
#